data_AF-A0A1G6M3S2-F1
#
_entry.id   AF-A0A1G6M3S2-F1
#
_cell.length_a   1.000
_cell.length_b   1.000
_cell.length_c   1.000
_cell.angle_alpha   90.00
_cell.angle_beta   90.00
_cell.angle_gamma   90.00
#
_symmetry.space_group_name_H-M   'P 1'
#
loop_
_entity.id
_entity.type
_entity.pdbx_description
1 polymer ?
#
loop_
_entity_poly.entity_id
_entity_poly.type
_entity_poly.pdbx_seq_one_letter_code
_entity_poly.pdbx_strand_id
1 'polypeptide(L)'
;MLNDENKLKCRKILERNGQVLQMMKVSEECAELSQAVCKVLEEPLTRDHSQERIEANHENFKEELVDVLVVATQAVMIAGLSEEEINQRAKQKLDKELNKP
;
A
#
# COMPACT_ATOMS: atom_id res chain seq x y z
N MET A 1 8.86 -1.78 6.74
CA MET A 1 8.39 -0.37 6.79
C MET A 1 9.32 0.48 5.95
N LEU A 2 8.89 1.68 5.55
CA LEU A 2 9.78 2.67 4.92
C LEU A 2 11.00 2.96 5.83
N ASN A 3 12.14 3.31 5.24
CA ASN A 3 13.31 3.76 6.01
C ASN A 3 13.06 5.14 6.66
N ASP A 4 13.95 5.56 7.56
CA ASP A 4 13.77 6.78 8.36
C ASP A 4 13.76 8.06 7.50
N GLU A 5 14.54 8.09 6.42
CA GLU A 5 14.53 9.21 5.47
C GLU A 5 13.14 9.38 4.83
N ASN A 6 12.53 8.28 4.38
CA ASN A 6 11.21 8.32 3.76
C ASN A 6 10.09 8.54 4.78
N LYS A 7 10.23 8.05 6.02
CA LYS A 7 9.32 8.41 7.13
C LYS A 7 9.35 9.93 7.39
N LEU A 8 10.53 10.58 7.33
CA LEU A 8 10.63 12.02 7.48
C LEU A 8 9.90 12.78 6.35
N LYS A 9 10.02 12.29 5.10
CA LYS A 9 9.26 12.85 3.96
C LYS A 9 7.75 12.69 4.17
N CYS A 10 7.30 11.52 4.63
CA CYS A 10 5.88 11.29 4.97
C CYS A 10 5.37 12.28 6.02
N ARG A 11 6.14 12.54 7.07
CA ARG A 11 5.78 13.53 8.10
C ARG A 11 5.63 14.94 7.52
N LYS A 12 6.58 15.38 6.69
CA LYS A 12 6.51 16.69 6.02
C LYS A 12 5.28 16.83 5.12
N ILE A 13 4.93 15.77 4.39
CA ILE A 13 3.73 15.74 3.55
C ILE A 13 2.48 15.84 4.42
N LEU A 14 2.41 15.10 5.53
CA LEU A 14 1.29 15.14 6.47
C LEU A 14 1.12 16.53 7.10
N GLU A 15 2.21 17.17 7.51
CA GLU A 15 2.21 18.54 8.05
C GLU A 15 1.71 19.57 7.02
N ARG A 16 2.11 19.42 5.75
CA ARG A 16 1.70 20.31 4.66
C ARG A 16 0.22 20.14 4.27
N ASN A 17 -0.22 18.89 4.17
CA ASN A 17 -1.52 18.55 3.56
C ASN A 17 -2.64 18.35 4.58
N GLY A 18 -2.28 18.14 5.85
CA GLY A 18 -3.23 17.84 6.92
C GLY A 18 -3.72 16.39 6.91
N GLN A 19 -4.18 15.94 8.08
CA GLN A 19 -4.54 14.55 8.33
C GLN A 19 -5.73 14.08 7.50
N VAL A 20 -6.77 14.91 7.37
CA VAL A 20 -8.01 14.55 6.66
C VAL A 20 -7.71 14.20 5.20
N LEU A 21 -6.94 15.03 4.50
CA LEU A 21 -6.58 14.79 3.11
C LEU A 21 -5.76 13.51 2.95
N GLN A 22 -4.81 13.25 3.85
CA GLN A 22 -3.99 12.04 3.77
C GLN A 22 -4.80 10.77 4.11
N MET A 23 -5.79 10.84 5.01
CA MET A 23 -6.72 9.71 5.21
C MET A 23 -7.58 9.43 3.97
N MET A 24 -8.00 10.47 3.23
CA MET A 24 -8.70 10.26 1.96
C MET A 24 -7.79 9.59 0.93
N LYS A 25 -6.52 10.00 0.85
CA LYS A 25 -5.55 9.35 -0.04
C LYS A 25 -5.38 7.87 0.26
N VAL A 26 -5.41 7.44 1.52
CA VAL A 26 -5.40 5.99 1.85
C VAL A 26 -6.49 5.23 1.09
N SER A 27 -7.70 5.77 1.02
CA SER A 27 -8.80 5.13 0.29
C SER A 27 -8.58 5.14 -1.23
N GLU A 28 -7.99 6.20 -1.77
CA GLU A 28 -7.70 6.39 -3.19
C GLU A 28 -6.65 5.37 -3.66
N GLU A 29 -5.48 5.35 -3.03
CA GLU A 29 -4.38 4.43 -3.44
C GLU A 29 -4.79 2.96 -3.23
N CYS A 30 -5.59 2.64 -2.21
CA CYS A 30 -6.13 1.27 -2.06
C CYS A 30 -7.06 0.88 -3.21
N ALA A 31 -7.85 1.83 -3.74
CA ALA A 31 -8.73 1.58 -4.87
C ALA A 31 -7.94 1.43 -6.18
N GLU A 32 -6.87 2.20 -6.36
CA GLU A 32 -5.97 2.09 -7.51
C GLU A 32 -5.18 0.77 -7.48
N LEU A 33 -4.64 0.38 -6.32
CA LEU A 33 -4.04 -0.95 -6.13
C LEU A 33 -5.04 -2.08 -6.42
N SER A 34 -6.30 -1.95 -5.98
CA SER A 34 -7.33 -2.94 -6.28
C SER A 34 -7.56 -3.06 -7.79
N GLN A 35 -7.59 -1.95 -8.53
CA GLN A 35 -7.73 -1.97 -9.98
C GLN A 35 -6.51 -2.58 -10.67
N ALA A 36 -5.30 -2.25 -10.20
CA ALA A 36 -4.07 -2.83 -10.73
C ALA A 36 -3.99 -4.35 -10.52
N VAL A 37 -4.39 -4.83 -9.34
CA VAL A 37 -4.50 -6.27 -9.06
C VAL A 37 -5.49 -6.94 -10.01
N CYS A 38 -6.67 -6.33 -10.24
CA CYS A 38 -7.64 -6.87 -11.20
C CYS A 38 -7.04 -7.01 -12.60
N LYS A 39 -6.32 -5.99 -13.10
CA LYS A 39 -5.67 -6.04 -14.41
C LYS A 39 -4.67 -7.18 -14.53
N VAL A 40 -3.84 -7.41 -13.50
CA VAL A 40 -2.87 -8.52 -13.46
C VAL A 40 -3.59 -9.87 -13.43
N LEU A 41 -4.65 -10.02 -12.64
CA LEU A 41 -5.41 -11.28 -12.55
C LEU A 41 -6.20 -11.60 -13.83
N GLU A 42 -6.61 -10.58 -14.58
CA GLU A 42 -7.32 -10.74 -15.85
C GLU A 42 -6.41 -11.08 -17.03
N GLU A 43 -5.08 -10.95 -16.90
CA GLU A 43 -4.12 -11.22 -17.99
C GLU A 43 -4.35 -12.57 -18.69
N PRO A 44 -4.55 -13.70 -17.98
CA PRO A 44 -4.80 -14.99 -18.61
C PRO A 44 -6.13 -15.07 -19.38
N LEU A 45 -7.06 -14.15 -19.11
CA LEU A 45 -8.42 -14.13 -19.68
C LEU A 45 -8.53 -13.22 -20.92
N THR A 46 -7.55 -12.36 -21.12
CA THR A 46 -7.55 -11.39 -22.21
C THR A 46 -7.08 -12.00 -23.53
N ARG A 47 -7.51 -11.44 -24.67
CA ARG A 47 -7.07 -11.90 -26.01
C ARG A 47 -5.69 -11.36 -26.41
N ASP A 48 -5.19 -10.37 -25.68
CA ASP A 48 -3.90 -9.71 -25.92
C ASP A 48 -2.89 -10.14 -24.85
N HIS A 49 -2.00 -11.06 -25.24
CA HIS A 49 -0.92 -11.59 -24.42
C HIS A 49 0.43 -10.98 -24.82
N SER A 50 0.45 -9.75 -25.34
CA SER A 50 1.71 -9.06 -25.62
C SER A 50 2.52 -8.91 -24.34
N GLN A 51 3.82 -9.21 -24.44
CA GLN A 51 4.77 -9.08 -23.34
C GLN A 51 4.79 -7.64 -22.79
N GLU A 52 4.68 -6.65 -23.67
CA GLU A 52 4.60 -5.22 -23.33
C GLU A 52 3.42 -4.92 -22.38
N ARG A 53 2.23 -5.46 -22.67
CA ARG A 53 1.05 -5.24 -21.84
C ARG A 53 1.19 -5.89 -20.46
N ILE A 54 1.72 -7.11 -20.42
CA ILE A 54 1.98 -7.84 -19.17
C ILE A 54 2.97 -7.05 -18.31
N GLU A 55 4.08 -6.62 -18.89
CA GLU A 55 5.08 -5.80 -18.20
C GLU A 55 4.47 -4.49 -17.69
N ALA A 56 3.68 -3.79 -18.51
CA ALA A 56 3.01 -2.56 -18.12
C ALA A 56 2.05 -2.74 -16.92
N ASN A 57 1.23 -3.80 -16.93
CA ASN A 57 0.33 -4.11 -15.80
C ASN A 57 1.11 -4.44 -14.53
N HIS A 58 2.19 -5.20 -14.64
CA HIS A 58 3.05 -5.55 -13.51
C HIS A 58 3.79 -4.33 -12.95
N GLU A 59 4.27 -3.42 -13.79
CA GLU A 59 4.88 -2.16 -13.33
C GLU A 59 3.84 -1.26 -12.66
N ASN A 60 2.63 -1.14 -13.23
CA ASN A 60 1.54 -0.41 -12.59
C ASN A 60 1.22 -1.01 -11.21
N PHE A 61 1.12 -2.33 -11.09
CA PHE A 61 0.89 -2.98 -9.79
C PHE A 61 1.98 -2.66 -8.76
N LYS A 62 3.25 -2.62 -9.18
CA LYS A 62 4.37 -2.25 -8.29
C LYS A 62 4.27 -0.80 -7.84
N GLU A 63 3.91 0.12 -8.73
CA GLU A 63 3.71 1.54 -8.43
C GLU A 63 2.62 1.70 -7.36
N GLU A 64 1.43 1.16 -7.61
CA GLU A 64 0.31 1.27 -6.65
C GLU A 64 0.64 0.62 -5.29
N LEU A 65 1.43 -0.46 -5.28
CA LEU A 65 1.86 -1.10 -4.05
C LEU A 65 2.77 -0.17 -3.22
N VAL A 66 3.63 0.60 -3.89
CA VAL A 66 4.48 1.60 -3.24
C VAL A 66 3.64 2.77 -2.75
N ASP A 67 2.68 3.25 -3.52
CA ASP A 67 1.80 4.35 -3.11
C ASP A 67 0.97 3.97 -1.88
N VAL A 68 0.38 2.78 -1.87
CA VAL A 68 -0.30 2.21 -0.69
C VAL A 68 0.66 2.13 0.51
N LEU A 69 1.91 1.72 0.33
CA LEU A 69 2.90 1.66 1.42
C LEU A 69 3.22 3.04 1.99
N VAL A 70 3.28 4.07 1.15
CA VAL A 70 3.50 5.47 1.56
C VAL A 70 2.33 5.98 2.37
N VAL A 71 1.10 5.88 1.85
CA VAL A 71 -0.09 6.39 2.56
C VAL A 71 -0.42 5.57 3.81
N ALA A 72 -0.13 4.26 3.82
CA ALA A 72 -0.24 3.44 5.03
C ALA A 72 0.74 3.89 6.13
N THR A 73 1.97 4.27 5.74
CA THR A 73 2.95 4.82 6.67
C THR A 73 2.48 6.16 7.26
N GLN A 74 1.86 7.02 6.45
CA GLN A 74 1.25 8.26 6.93
C GLN A 74 0.05 7.97 7.85
N ALA A 75 -0.80 7.00 7.52
CA ALA A 75 -1.94 6.59 8.34
C ALA A 75 -1.53 6.10 9.72
N VAL A 76 -0.43 5.32 9.78
CA VAL A 76 0.22 4.92 11.04
C VAL A 76 0.62 6.13 11.88
N MET A 77 1.21 7.16 11.27
CA MET A 77 1.60 8.39 11.97
C MET A 77 0.38 9.15 12.49
N ILE A 78 -0.70 9.22 11.71
CA ILE A 78 -1.97 9.83 12.12
C ILE A 78 -2.57 9.08 13.31
N ALA A 79 -2.52 7.75 13.29
CA ALA A 79 -2.99 6.89 14.38
C ALA A 79 -2.10 6.96 15.64
N GLY A 80 -0.93 7.59 15.56
CA GLY A 80 0.01 7.71 16.67
C GLY A 80 0.64 6.38 17.08
N LEU A 81 0.71 5.40 16.18
CA LEU A 81 1.27 4.08 16.47
C LEU A 81 2.79 4.07 16.34
N SER A 82 3.47 3.57 17.37
CA SER A 82 4.90 3.28 17.30
C SER A 82 5.20 2.07 16.42
N GLU A 83 6.45 1.97 15.94
CA GLU A 83 6.90 0.82 15.15
C GLU A 83 6.83 -0.49 15.95
N GLU A 84 7.09 -0.45 17.26
CA GLU A 84 6.96 -1.61 18.14
C GLU A 84 5.49 -2.08 18.22
N GLU A 85 4.55 -1.16 18.45
CA GLU A 85 3.13 -1.49 18.51
C GLU A 85 2.60 -2.08 17.20
N ILE A 86 3.04 -1.56 16.05
CA ILE A 86 2.65 -2.09 14.73
C ILE A 86 3.17 -3.51 14.56
N ASN A 87 4.45 -3.74 14.84
CA ASN A 87 5.06 -5.06 14.67
C ASN A 87 4.43 -6.08 15.62
N GLN A 88 4.10 -5.69 16.86
CA GLN A 88 3.40 -6.54 17.82
C GLN A 88 1.99 -6.91 17.32
N ARG A 89 1.21 -5.92 16.85
CA ARG A 89 -0.14 -6.16 16.31
C ARG A 89 -0.12 -6.98 15.03
N ALA A 90 0.85 -6.72 14.14
CA ALA A 90 1.04 -7.47 12.90
C ALA A 90 1.39 -8.93 13.21
N LYS A 91 2.32 -9.18 14.13
CA LYS A 91 2.67 -10.54 14.59
C LYS A 91 1.45 -11.29 15.09
N GLN A 92 0.68 -10.69 16.01
CA GLN A 92 -0.55 -11.32 16.53
C GLN A 92 -1.57 -11.65 15.43
N LYS A 93 -1.68 -10.79 14.41
CA LYS A 93 -2.59 -11.02 13.28
C LYS A 93 -2.08 -12.15 12.38
N LEU A 94 -0.79 -12.16 12.05
CA LEU A 94 -0.16 -13.20 11.23
C LEU A 94 -0.19 -14.57 11.93
N ASP A 95 0.13 -14.63 13.22
CA ASP A 95 0.04 -15.85 14.02
C ASP A 95 -1.39 -16.43 14.00
N LYS A 96 -2.42 -15.57 14.03
CA LYS A 96 -3.82 -16.01 13.88
C LYS A 96 -4.12 -16.57 12.50
N GLU A 97 -3.67 -15.91 11.43
CA GLU A 97 -3.89 -16.36 10.05
C GLU A 97 -3.21 -17.71 9.78
N LEU A 98 -1.98 -17.91 10.27
CA LEU A 98 -1.25 -19.18 10.13
C LEU A 98 -1.88 -20.36 10.88
N ASN A 99 -2.67 -20.07 11.91
CA ASN A 99 -3.38 -21.08 12.71
C ASN A 99 -4.85 -21.24 12.29
N LYS A 100 -5.28 -20.62 11.18
CA LYS A 100 -6.61 -20.89 10.62
C LYS A 100 -6.66 -22.29 9.99
N PRO A 101 -7.77 -23.03 10.16
CA PRO A 101 -7.95 -24.36 9.57
C PRO A 101 -8.00 -24.31 8.04
#